data_AF-A0A524QAR6-F1
#
_entry.id   AF-A0A524QAR6-F1
#
_cell.length_a   1.000
_cell.length_b   1.000
_cell.length_c   1.000
_cell.angle_alpha   90.00
_cell.angle_beta   90.00
_cell.angle_gamma   90.00
#
_symmetry.space_group_name_H-M   'P 1'
#
loop_
_entity.id
_entity.type
_entity.pdbx_description
1 polymer ?
#
loop_
_entity_poly.entity_id
_entity_poly.type
_entity_poly.pdbx_seq_one_letter_code
_entity_poly.pdbx_strand_id
1 'polypeptide(L)'
;LIYYIVARETGKYIIPPAQYTTKKLTVASSQVEIEVVTDGSAAGSVTGAGQQAAASGRDQQVPSAGSEVSLRMIMSDNEVYVGQPVTVTIKIYTRINLSGINDLRYPDFKGFLREDIETPPLKSLQQEVIGGTEYGTGVLQRFMLFPQVPGEIKIDPVQITAMVQQRTQGGDPFFDSFFSNVTTVPRTVSSEVSTIKVKPLPAPAPSDFYGAVGSFDISSSLSSTEIEVNDALT
;
A
#
# COMPACT_ATOMS: atom_id res chain seq x y z
N LEU A 1 -4.21 -12.21 -10.20
CA LEU A 1 -4.47 -11.05 -11.10
C LEU A 1 -4.30 -9.78 -10.29
N ILE A 2 -3.41 -8.88 -10.71
CA ILE A 2 -3.22 -7.57 -10.09
C ILE A 2 -3.82 -6.53 -11.03
N TYR A 3 -4.67 -5.65 -10.50
CA TYR A 3 -5.30 -4.58 -11.25
C TYR A 3 -4.80 -3.23 -10.76
N TYR A 4 -4.33 -2.39 -11.69
CA TYR A 4 -4.00 -1.01 -11.42
C TYR A 4 -5.18 -0.14 -11.88
N ILE A 5 -5.70 0.67 -10.97
CA ILE A 5 -6.80 1.58 -11.26
C ILE A 5 -6.24 3.00 -11.22
N VAL A 6 -6.38 3.72 -12.34
CA VAL A 6 -6.01 5.13 -12.44
C VAL A 6 -7.28 5.90 -12.79
N ALA A 7 -7.71 6.77 -11.88
CA ALA A 7 -8.76 7.73 -12.18
C ALA A 7 -8.19 8.83 -13.08
N ARG A 8 -8.83 9.07 -14.23
CA ARG A 8 -8.41 10.11 -15.20
C ARG A 8 -9.22 11.39 -15.08
N GLU A 9 -10.37 11.32 -14.42
CA GLU A 9 -11.33 12.40 -14.28
C GLU A 9 -11.73 12.54 -12.82
N THR A 10 -12.22 13.72 -12.45
CA THR A 10 -12.79 13.96 -11.12
C THR A 10 -14.15 13.32 -10.98
N GLY A 11 -14.46 12.81 -9.79
CA GLY A 11 -15.75 12.19 -9.48
C GLY A 11 -15.67 11.18 -8.35
N LYS A 12 -16.82 10.63 -7.98
CA LYS A 12 -16.93 9.53 -7.02
C LYS A 12 -16.87 8.19 -7.74
N TYR A 13 -15.98 7.34 -7.28
CA TYR A 13 -15.74 6.00 -7.80
C TYR A 13 -15.94 4.98 -6.69
N ILE A 14 -16.63 3.90 -7.04
CA ILE A 14 -16.83 2.77 -6.15
C ILE A 14 -16.03 1.60 -6.70
N ILE A 15 -15.12 1.07 -5.88
CA ILE A 15 -14.47 -0.21 -6.13
C ILE A 15 -15.39 -1.28 -5.52
N PRO A 16 -16.10 -2.07 -6.35
CA PRO A 16 -17.02 -3.08 -5.83
C PRO A 16 -16.25 -4.18 -5.10
N PRO A 17 -16.91 -4.92 -4.19
CA PRO A 17 -16.37 -6.13 -3.59
C PRO A 17 -15.82 -7.10 -4.65
N ALA A 18 -14.58 -7.55 -4.47
CA ALA A 18 -14.11 -8.74 -5.14
C ALA A 18 -14.84 -9.94 -4.53
N GLN A 19 -15.52 -10.73 -5.36
CA GLN A 19 -16.29 -11.90 -4.91
C GLN A 19 -15.77 -13.18 -5.57
N TYR A 20 -15.70 -14.24 -4.77
CA TYR A 20 -15.41 -15.58 -5.26
C TYR A 20 -16.43 -16.57 -4.69
N THR A 21 -17.08 -17.33 -5.58
CA THR A 21 -18.12 -18.30 -5.21
C THR A 21 -17.66 -19.72 -5.53
N THR A 22 -17.67 -20.58 -4.51
CA THR A 22 -17.53 -22.03 -4.65
C THR A 22 -18.90 -22.70 -4.49
N LYS A 23 -19.00 -24.02 -4.76
CA LYS A 23 -20.26 -24.78 -4.57
C LYS A 23 -20.84 -24.73 -3.15
N LYS A 24 -20.06 -24.30 -2.14
CA LYS A 24 -20.45 -24.33 -0.72
C LYS A 24 -20.34 -22.97 0.00
N LEU A 25 -19.64 -21.99 -0.57
CA LEU A 25 -19.33 -20.73 0.10
C LEU A 25 -19.03 -19.62 -0.91
N THR A 26 -19.60 -18.44 -0.68
CA THR A 26 -19.21 -17.18 -1.30
C THR A 26 -18.41 -16.36 -0.31
N VAL A 27 -17.24 -15.88 -0.74
CA VAL A 27 -16.39 -14.96 0.04
C VAL A 27 -16.31 -13.64 -0.74
N ALA A 28 -16.50 -12.53 -0.05
CA ALA A 28 -16.48 -11.19 -0.63
C ALA A 28 -15.53 -10.27 0.15
N SER A 29 -14.87 -9.33 -0.55
CA SER A 29 -14.17 -8.22 0.09
C SER A 29 -15.14 -7.09 0.47
N SER A 30 -14.65 -6.09 1.20
CA SER A 30 -15.39 -4.84 1.41
C SER A 30 -15.36 -3.98 0.14
N GLN A 31 -16.38 -3.13 -0.01
CA GLN A 31 -16.42 -2.06 -1.00
C GLN A 31 -15.53 -0.89 -0.55
N VAL A 32 -14.91 -0.18 -1.50
CA VAL A 32 -14.13 1.05 -1.23
C VAL A 32 -14.69 2.19 -2.06
N GLU A 33 -14.95 3.34 -1.45
CA GLU A 33 -15.33 4.58 -2.14
C GLU A 33 -14.11 5.51 -2.23
N ILE A 34 -13.89 6.08 -3.42
CA ILE A 34 -12.80 7.02 -3.72
C ILE A 34 -13.42 8.22 -4.41
N GLU A 35 -13.20 9.41 -3.86
CA GLU A 35 -13.57 10.66 -4.51
C GLU A 35 -12.32 11.37 -5.02
N VAL A 36 -12.29 11.67 -6.31
CA VAL A 36 -11.21 12.41 -6.96
C VAL A 36 -11.69 13.83 -7.18
N VAL A 37 -11.03 14.77 -6.52
CA VAL A 37 -11.34 16.21 -6.60
C VAL A 37 -10.16 16.96 -7.22
N THR A 38 -10.44 18.13 -7.82
CA THR A 38 -9.39 19.09 -8.16
C THR A 38 -8.94 19.85 -6.91
N ASP A 39 -7.66 20.22 -6.84
CA ASP A 39 -7.13 21.10 -5.79
C ASP A 39 -8.00 22.36 -5.66
N GLY A 40 -8.63 22.54 -4.50
CA GLY A 40 -9.47 23.69 -4.18
C GLY A 40 -10.97 23.43 -3.99
N SER A 41 -11.47 22.19 -4.12
CA SER A 41 -12.91 21.88 -3.93
C SER A 41 -13.25 21.11 -2.64
N ALA A 42 -12.29 20.92 -1.72
CA ALA A 42 -12.55 20.32 -0.41
C ALA A 42 -13.20 21.34 0.54
N ALA A 43 -14.47 21.69 0.30
CA ALA A 43 -15.30 22.44 1.24
C ALA A 43 -16.67 21.78 1.35
N GLY A 44 -16.91 21.05 2.45
CA GLY A 44 -18.21 20.41 2.70
C GLY A 44 -18.31 19.60 3.99
N SER A 45 -18.41 20.31 5.12
CA SER A 45 -19.16 19.97 6.35
C SER A 45 -19.38 18.50 6.75
N VAL A 46 -18.82 18.09 7.90
CA VAL A 46 -19.33 16.94 8.68
C VAL A 46 -19.93 17.45 9.98
N THR A 47 -21.26 17.52 10.04
CA THR A 47 -22.05 17.55 11.27
C THR A 47 -22.28 16.11 11.74
N GLY A 48 -22.02 15.86 13.03
CA GLY A 48 -22.07 14.53 13.61
C GLY A 48 -23.48 14.01 13.90
N ALA A 49 -23.65 12.69 13.78
CA ALA A 49 -24.54 11.88 14.62
C ALA A 49 -24.07 10.41 14.54
N GLY A 50 -23.83 9.80 15.70
CA GLY A 50 -23.20 8.48 15.82
C GLY A 50 -24.10 7.29 15.46
N GLN A 51 -23.45 6.17 15.13
CA GLN A 51 -23.94 4.83 15.43
C GLN A 51 -22.77 3.83 15.42
N GLN A 52 -22.66 3.08 16.52
CA GLN A 52 -21.78 1.94 16.68
C GLN A 52 -22.21 0.82 15.72
N ALA A 53 -21.29 0.38 14.87
CA ALA A 53 -21.34 -0.94 14.24
C ALA A 53 -19.93 -1.53 14.24
N ALA A 54 -19.76 -2.61 15.00
CA ALA A 54 -18.54 -3.40 15.01
C ALA A 54 -18.41 -4.12 13.67
N ALA A 55 -17.39 -3.76 12.88
CA ALA A 55 -16.99 -4.48 11.69
C ALA A 55 -15.47 -4.67 11.73
N SER A 56 -15.06 -5.93 11.73
CA SER A 56 -13.68 -6.40 11.84
C SER A 56 -12.78 -5.73 10.80
N GLY A 57 -11.79 -5.00 11.30
CA GLY A 57 -10.89 -4.15 10.54
C GLY A 57 -10.01 -4.92 9.56
N ARG A 58 -10.02 -4.46 8.31
CA ARG A 58 -8.82 -4.43 7.48
C ARG A 58 -8.24 -3.04 7.62
N ASP A 59 -6.93 -2.95 7.83
CA ASP A 59 -6.15 -1.74 8.11
C ASP A 59 -6.40 -0.58 7.13
N GLN A 60 -7.49 0.16 7.36
CA GLN A 60 -7.41 1.61 7.36
C GLN A 60 -7.04 2.04 8.78
N GLN A 61 -5.90 1.56 9.27
CA GLN A 61 -5.27 2.22 10.40
C GLN A 61 -5.10 3.66 9.92
N VAL A 62 -5.73 4.65 10.54
CA VAL A 62 -5.46 6.06 10.24
C VAL A 62 -4.02 6.32 10.67
N PRO A 63 -3.19 7.12 9.97
CA PRO A 63 -1.88 7.52 10.50
C PRO A 63 -2.06 7.93 11.95
N SER A 64 -1.31 7.31 12.87
CA SER A 64 -1.49 7.49 14.32
C SER A 64 -1.75 8.96 14.61
N ALA A 65 -2.93 9.27 15.13
CA ALA A 65 -3.59 10.58 15.04
C ALA A 65 -2.82 11.76 15.70
N GLY A 66 -1.60 11.54 16.19
CA GLY A 66 -0.71 12.56 16.73
C GLY A 66 0.53 12.89 15.88
N SER A 67 1.02 12.03 14.98
CA SER A 67 2.32 12.27 14.32
C SER A 67 2.20 13.15 13.08
N GLU A 68 2.96 14.25 13.01
CA GLU A 68 3.00 15.16 11.85
C GLU A 68 3.57 14.49 10.60
N VAL A 69 4.44 13.49 10.76
CA VAL A 69 5.04 12.68 9.70
C VAL A 69 4.97 11.22 10.13
N SER A 70 4.54 10.34 9.23
CA SER A 70 4.48 8.90 9.47
C SER A 70 4.90 8.12 8.22
N LEU A 71 5.41 6.92 8.43
CA LEU A 71 5.84 6.01 7.39
C LEU A 71 5.05 4.71 7.49
N ARG A 72 4.68 4.13 6.35
CA ARG A 72 3.97 2.86 6.31
C ARG A 72 4.57 1.89 5.33
N MET A 73 4.55 0.63 5.75
CA MET A 73 4.76 -0.53 4.90
C MET A 73 3.39 -1.11 4.56
N ILE A 74 2.94 -0.94 3.33
CA ILE A 74 1.65 -1.45 2.86
C ILE A 74 1.92 -2.73 2.07
N MET A 75 1.35 -3.84 2.53
CA MET A 75 1.48 -5.15 1.88
C MET A 75 0.22 -5.47 1.09
N SER A 76 0.35 -6.13 -0.07
CA SER A 76 -0.82 -6.59 -0.84
C SER A 76 -1.65 -7.62 -0.08
N ASP A 77 -0.99 -8.50 0.66
CA ASP A 77 -1.58 -9.60 1.41
C ASP A 77 -0.82 -9.82 2.72
N ASN A 78 -1.54 -10.16 3.77
CA ASN A 78 -1.00 -10.50 5.10
C ASN A 78 -0.99 -12.01 5.37
N GLU A 79 -1.59 -12.81 4.48
CA GLU A 79 -1.59 -14.26 4.55
C GLU A 79 -1.37 -14.86 3.16
N VAL A 80 -0.26 -15.58 2.98
CA VAL A 80 0.19 -16.10 1.68
C VAL A 80 0.76 -17.51 1.82
N TYR A 81 0.97 -18.22 0.71
CA TYR A 81 1.71 -19.48 0.71
C TYR A 81 3.23 -19.26 0.58
N VAL A 82 4.03 -20.24 1.00
CA VAL A 82 5.48 -20.26 0.70
C VAL A 82 5.69 -20.07 -0.81
N GLY A 83 6.58 -19.15 -1.19
CA GLY A 83 6.88 -18.82 -2.59
C GLY A 83 5.89 -17.86 -3.27
N GLN A 84 4.75 -17.54 -2.66
CA GLN A 84 3.81 -16.56 -3.21
C GLN A 84 4.32 -15.13 -2.98
N PRO A 85 4.49 -14.29 -4.02
CA PRO A 85 4.96 -12.93 -3.87
C PRO A 85 3.97 -12.05 -3.11
N VAL A 86 4.52 -11.14 -2.30
CA VAL A 86 3.79 -10.08 -1.61
C VAL A 86 4.37 -8.75 -2.07
N THR A 87 3.55 -7.90 -2.67
CA THR A 87 3.99 -6.56 -3.05
C THR A 87 3.98 -5.66 -1.83
N VAL A 88 5.11 -5.02 -1.57
CA VAL A 88 5.30 -4.06 -0.48
C VAL A 88 5.46 -2.66 -1.06
N THR A 89 4.68 -1.72 -0.55
CA THR A 89 4.78 -0.29 -0.87
C THR A 89 5.15 0.49 0.38
N ILE A 90 6.30 1.16 0.35
CA ILE A 90 6.72 2.09 1.39
C ILE A 90 6.12 3.46 1.06
N LYS A 91 5.18 3.92 1.89
CA LYS A 91 4.44 5.18 1.67
C LYS A 91 4.60 6.12 2.86
N ILE A 92 4.97 7.37 2.60
CA ILE A 92 5.04 8.45 3.59
C ILE A 92 3.72 9.21 3.63
N TYR A 93 3.35 9.69 4.81
CA TYR A 93 2.22 10.58 5.06
C TYR A 93 2.70 11.73 5.95
N THR A 94 2.42 12.96 5.57
CA THR A 94 2.79 14.16 6.33
C THR A 94 1.67 15.19 6.36
N ARG A 95 1.55 15.92 7.45
CA ARG A 95 0.67 17.09 7.58
C ARG A 95 1.42 18.41 7.53
N ILE A 96 2.74 18.34 7.39
CA ILE A 96 3.65 19.49 7.39
C ILE A 96 4.55 19.46 6.16
N ASN A 97 5.09 20.62 5.81
CA ASN A 97 6.04 20.75 4.72
C ASN A 97 7.37 20.09 5.09
N LEU A 98 7.82 19.20 4.21
CA LEU A 98 9.13 18.56 4.30
C LEU A 98 10.06 19.23 3.30
N SER A 99 11.26 19.58 3.75
CA SER A 99 12.33 20.07 2.88
C SER A 99 13.07 18.94 2.16
N GLY A 100 12.94 17.70 2.65
CA GLY A 100 13.57 16.52 2.07
C GLY A 100 13.28 15.26 2.86
N ILE A 101 13.54 14.11 2.23
CA ILE A 101 13.44 12.77 2.81
C ILE A 101 14.75 12.07 2.49
N ASN A 102 15.48 11.68 3.53
CA ASN A 102 16.82 11.11 3.45
C ASN A 102 16.86 9.74 4.14
N ASP A 103 17.97 9.03 3.97
CA ASP A 103 18.33 7.82 4.73
C ASP A 103 17.22 6.75 4.81
N LEU A 104 16.66 6.36 3.65
CA LEU A 104 15.73 5.23 3.61
C LEU A 104 16.47 3.93 3.95
N ARG A 105 16.18 3.38 5.13
CA ARG A 105 16.80 2.17 5.68
C ARG A 105 15.77 1.06 5.78
N TYR A 106 16.11 -0.07 5.19
CA TYR A 106 15.29 -1.27 5.20
C TYR A 106 15.73 -2.22 6.32
N PRO A 107 14.80 -3.05 6.84
CA PRO A 107 15.18 -4.23 7.60
C PRO A 107 15.85 -5.25 6.66
N ASP A 108 16.37 -6.33 7.23
CA ASP A 108 17.03 -7.40 6.48
C ASP A 108 16.05 -8.38 5.81
N PHE A 109 14.74 -8.25 6.08
CA PHE A 109 13.68 -9.13 5.56
C PHE A 109 14.01 -10.63 5.74
N LYS A 110 14.46 -11.05 6.93
CA LYS A 110 14.70 -12.46 7.24
C LYS A 110 13.50 -13.34 6.84
N GLY A 111 13.79 -14.42 6.13
CA GLY A 111 12.78 -15.37 5.66
C GLY A 111 12.15 -15.01 4.31
N PHE A 112 12.56 -13.91 3.68
CA PHE A 112 12.11 -13.51 2.34
C PHE A 112 13.27 -13.41 1.36
N LEU A 113 12.99 -13.76 0.10
CA LEU A 113 13.74 -13.24 -1.03
C LEU A 113 13.09 -11.92 -1.45
N ARG A 114 13.90 -10.86 -1.60
CA ARG A 114 13.42 -9.55 -2.05
C ARG A 114 13.76 -9.33 -3.51
N GLU A 115 12.81 -8.77 -4.25
CA GLU A 115 13.02 -8.30 -5.63
C GLU A 115 12.48 -6.87 -5.77
N ASP A 116 13.29 -5.95 -6.24
CA ASP A 116 12.89 -4.55 -6.36
C ASP A 116 11.95 -4.33 -7.55
N ILE A 117 10.95 -3.47 -7.35
CA ILE A 117 10.10 -2.97 -8.43
C ILE A 117 10.57 -1.56 -8.77
N GLU A 118 10.76 -1.28 -10.05
CA GLU A 118 11.13 0.06 -10.50
C GLU A 118 10.12 1.09 -9.95
N THR A 119 10.64 2.00 -9.13
CA THR A 119 9.85 3.04 -8.48
C THR A 119 10.41 4.39 -8.92
N PRO A 120 9.62 5.20 -9.64
CA PRO A 120 10.06 6.54 -10.02
C PRO A 120 10.40 7.37 -8.78
N PRO A 121 11.45 8.20 -8.83
CA PRO A 121 11.78 9.09 -7.72
C PRO A 121 10.59 9.98 -7.35
N LEU A 122 10.35 10.14 -6.05
CA LEU A 122 9.29 10.99 -5.54
C LEU A 122 9.61 12.46 -5.84
N LYS A 123 8.87 13.08 -6.77
CA LYS A 123 9.05 14.48 -7.16
C LYS A 123 8.26 15.46 -6.30
N SER A 124 7.03 15.08 -5.94
CA SER A 124 6.12 15.88 -5.12
C SER A 124 5.19 14.96 -4.34
N LEU A 125 4.67 15.48 -3.22
CA LEU A 125 3.62 14.80 -2.46
C LEU A 125 2.26 15.05 -3.11
N GLN A 126 1.37 14.07 -3.03
CA GLN A 126 -0.02 14.15 -3.46
C GLN A 126 -0.91 14.43 -2.25
N GLN A 127 -1.98 15.21 -2.41
CA GLN A 127 -2.92 15.48 -1.33
C GLN A 127 -3.95 14.34 -1.25
N GLU A 128 -4.08 13.70 -0.09
CA GLU A 128 -5.06 12.66 0.19
C GLU A 128 -5.80 12.96 1.50
N VAL A 129 -7.13 12.80 1.52
CA VAL A 129 -7.93 12.88 2.75
C VAL A 129 -8.16 11.47 3.29
N ILE A 130 -7.66 11.20 4.50
CA ILE A 130 -7.72 9.89 5.15
C ILE A 130 -8.34 10.07 6.53
N GLY A 131 -9.48 9.41 6.77
CA GLY A 131 -10.21 9.55 8.04
C GLY A 131 -10.63 10.99 8.35
N GLY A 132 -10.95 11.79 7.31
CA GLY A 132 -11.32 13.20 7.45
C GLY A 132 -10.15 14.17 7.70
N THR A 133 -8.90 13.68 7.67
CA THR A 133 -7.70 14.52 7.81
C THR A 133 -6.93 14.54 6.49
N GLU A 134 -6.50 15.74 6.08
CA GLU A 134 -5.68 15.94 4.89
C GLU A 134 -4.21 15.61 5.15
N TYR A 135 -3.60 14.87 4.22
CA TYR A 135 -2.19 14.50 4.24
C TYR A 135 -1.55 14.75 2.87
N GLY A 136 -0.29 15.20 2.89
CA GLY A 136 0.62 14.99 1.77
C GLY A 136 1.16 13.56 1.81
N THR A 137 1.03 12.82 0.71
CA THR A 137 1.42 11.42 0.60
C THR A 137 2.40 11.20 -0.54
N GLY A 138 3.24 10.17 -0.42
CA GLY A 138 4.20 9.83 -1.46
C GLY A 138 4.69 8.39 -1.35
N VAL A 139 4.85 7.72 -2.49
CA VAL A 139 5.46 6.39 -2.53
C VAL A 139 6.96 6.54 -2.64
N LEU A 140 7.69 5.97 -1.68
CA LEU A 140 9.15 6.02 -1.61
C LEU A 140 9.80 4.84 -2.34
N GLN A 141 9.25 3.64 -2.18
CA GLN A 141 9.76 2.43 -2.82
C GLN A 141 8.66 1.38 -2.95
N ARG A 142 8.75 0.56 -4.00
CA ARG A 142 8.01 -0.70 -4.14
C ARG A 142 8.98 -1.86 -4.35
N PHE A 143 8.64 -3.02 -3.81
CA PHE A 143 9.38 -4.28 -4.01
C PHE A 143 8.46 -5.48 -3.74
N MET A 144 8.86 -6.65 -4.19
CA MET A 144 8.21 -7.92 -3.88
C MET A 144 9.00 -8.66 -2.80
N LEU A 145 8.29 -9.33 -1.90
CA LEU A 145 8.83 -10.28 -0.94
C LEU A 145 8.28 -11.68 -1.22
N PHE A 146 9.17 -12.65 -1.39
CA PHE A 146 8.83 -14.05 -1.59
C PHE A 146 9.18 -14.84 -0.31
N PRO A 147 8.19 -15.30 0.47
CA PRO A 147 8.44 -16.03 1.71
C PRO A 147 9.06 -17.39 1.44
N GLN A 148 10.13 -17.73 2.16
CA GLN A 148 10.92 -18.95 1.95
C GLN A 148 10.57 -20.06 2.94
N VAL A 149 9.93 -19.73 4.06
CA VAL A 149 9.57 -20.68 5.14
C VAL A 149 8.13 -20.45 5.62
N PRO A 150 7.39 -21.51 5.98
CA PRO A 150 6.06 -21.37 6.56
C PRO A 150 6.15 -20.86 8.00
N GLY A 151 5.07 -20.25 8.48
CA GLY A 151 4.95 -19.70 9.83
C GLY A 151 4.55 -18.23 9.84
N GLU A 152 4.47 -17.66 11.04
CA GLU A 152 4.24 -16.23 11.23
C GLU A 152 5.60 -15.52 11.25
N ILE A 153 5.82 -14.63 10.28
CA ILE A 153 7.08 -13.89 10.13
C ILE A 153 6.81 -12.42 10.43
N LYS A 154 7.57 -11.86 11.38
CA LYS A 154 7.56 -10.43 11.68
C LYS A 154 8.59 -9.72 10.82
N ILE A 155 8.21 -8.58 10.29
CA ILE A 155 9.04 -7.70 9.46
C ILE A 155 9.30 -6.45 10.29
N ASP A 156 10.58 -6.21 10.56
CA ASP A 156 11.02 -5.05 11.31
C ASP A 156 10.72 -3.73 10.56
N PRO A 157 10.63 -2.60 11.28
CA PRO A 157 10.29 -1.32 10.67
C PRO A 157 11.28 -0.86 9.61
N VAL A 158 10.75 -0.18 8.59
CA VAL A 158 11.54 0.67 7.70
C VAL A 158 11.72 2.02 8.36
N GLN A 159 12.86 2.68 8.14
CA GLN A 159 13.16 3.98 8.72
C GLN A 159 13.54 5.00 7.64
N ILE A 160 13.22 6.26 7.88
CA ILE A 160 13.65 7.42 7.09
C ILE A 160 14.10 8.55 8.02
N THR A 161 14.87 9.48 7.48
CA THR A 161 15.13 10.80 8.08
C THR A 161 14.33 11.85 7.32
N ALA A 162 13.26 12.39 7.93
CA ALA A 162 12.46 13.48 7.37
C ALA A 162 13.03 14.84 7.79
N MET A 163 13.24 15.75 6.85
CA MET A 163 13.79 17.08 7.10
C MET A 163 12.67 18.10 7.27
N VAL A 164 12.31 18.41 8.51
CA VAL A 164 11.15 19.23 8.87
C VAL A 164 11.53 20.70 9.01
N GLN A 165 10.78 21.61 8.38
CA GLN A 165 10.95 23.04 8.56
C GLN A 165 10.18 23.53 9.79
N GLN A 166 10.88 24.14 10.75
CA GLN A 166 10.29 24.73 11.94
C GLN A 166 10.56 26.24 11.96
N ARG A 167 9.54 27.04 12.30
CA ARG A 167 9.70 28.47 12.56
C ARG A 167 10.17 28.65 14.00
N THR A 168 11.33 29.26 14.16
CA THR A 168 11.93 29.52 15.47
C THR A 168 11.27 30.79 16.05
N GLN A 169 10.50 30.66 17.14
CA GLN A 169 10.01 31.81 17.91
C GLN A 169 11.06 32.17 18.96
N GLY A 170 12.03 32.99 18.59
CA GLY A 170 13.12 33.35 19.50
C GLY A 170 14.09 34.34 18.86
N GLY A 171 13.62 35.56 18.61
CA GLY A 171 14.42 36.67 18.11
C GLY A 171 13.97 37.97 18.77
N ASP A 172 14.92 38.83 19.11
CA ASP A 172 14.71 40.18 19.65
C ASP A 172 13.83 41.00 18.67
N PRO A 173 12.72 41.62 19.12
CA PRO A 173 11.78 42.37 18.27
C PRO A 173 12.41 43.44 17.36
N PHE A 174 13.63 43.88 17.66
CA PHE A 174 14.35 44.92 16.91
C PHE A 174 15.09 44.41 15.66
N PHE A 175 15.42 43.12 15.55
CA PHE A 175 16.17 42.55 14.41
C PHE A 175 15.36 41.56 13.54
N ASP A 176 14.12 41.26 13.94
CA ASP A 176 13.33 40.13 13.41
C ASP A 176 12.63 40.42 12.05
N SER A 177 12.73 41.64 11.53
CA SER A 177 12.02 42.03 10.29
C SER A 177 12.72 41.62 8.98
N PHE A 178 13.97 41.11 9.03
CA PHE A 178 14.78 40.87 7.83
C PHE A 178 15.14 39.41 7.54
N PHE A 179 15.07 38.50 8.52
CA PHE A 179 15.41 37.09 8.33
C PHE A 179 14.25 36.21 8.79
N SER A 180 13.64 35.48 7.86
CA SER A 180 12.66 34.45 8.21
C SER A 180 13.40 33.32 8.95
N ASN A 181 13.15 33.19 10.26
CA ASN A 181 13.82 32.22 11.15
C ASN A 181 13.34 30.76 10.92
N VAL A 182 13.43 30.25 9.69
CA VAL A 182 13.07 28.87 9.35
C VAL A 182 14.30 27.96 9.48
N THR A 183 14.27 27.06 10.46
CA THR A 183 15.33 26.06 10.66
C THR A 183 14.84 24.70 10.17
N THR A 184 15.72 23.94 9.51
CA THR A 184 15.43 22.56 9.10
C THR A 184 15.97 21.58 10.14
N VAL A 185 15.09 20.75 10.70
CA VAL A 185 15.42 19.79 11.77
C VAL A 185 15.22 18.36 11.24
N PRO A 186 16.23 17.47 11.32
CA PRO A 186 16.07 16.06 10.96
C PRO A 186 15.21 15.35 12.02
N ARG A 187 14.24 14.55 11.56
CA ARG A 187 13.43 13.67 12.40
C ARG A 187 13.44 12.25 11.84
N THR A 188 13.87 11.29 12.65
CA THR A 188 13.76 9.87 12.30
C THR A 188 12.32 9.42 12.42
N VAL A 189 11.79 8.83 11.35
CA VAL A 189 10.43 8.28 11.28
C VAL A 189 10.54 6.81 10.94
N SER A 190 9.87 5.96 11.72
CA SER A 190 9.84 4.51 11.51
C SER A 190 8.42 4.07 11.16
N SER A 191 8.31 3.02 10.36
CA SER A 191 7.03 2.32 10.19
C SER A 191 6.68 1.51 11.43
N GLU A 192 5.47 0.96 11.46
CA GLU A 192 5.13 -0.08 12.42
C GLU A 192 5.72 -1.43 11.99
N VAL A 193 5.85 -2.35 12.96
CA VAL A 193 6.21 -3.75 12.69
C VAL A 193 5.06 -4.38 11.90
N SER A 194 5.37 -5.01 10.78
CA SER A 194 4.39 -5.74 9.98
C SER A 194 4.51 -7.24 10.25
N THR A 195 3.41 -7.97 10.18
CA THR A 195 3.40 -9.43 10.36
C THR A 195 2.73 -10.07 9.17
N ILE A 196 3.34 -11.14 8.66
CA ILE A 196 2.78 -11.94 7.57
C ILE A 196 2.71 -13.41 7.96
N LYS A 197 1.56 -14.02 7.67
CA LYS A 197 1.32 -15.43 7.92
C LYS A 197 1.58 -16.24 6.65
N VAL A 198 2.56 -17.12 6.70
CA VAL A 198 2.96 -17.96 5.58
C VAL A 198 2.43 -19.38 5.78
N LYS A 199 1.53 -19.80 4.90
CA LYS A 199 0.98 -21.15 4.84
C LYS A 199 1.95 -22.10 4.14
N PRO A 200 2.08 -23.36 4.61
CA PRO A 200 2.74 -24.39 3.82
C PRO A 200 1.95 -24.65 2.53
N LEU A 201 2.62 -25.14 1.50
CA LEU A 201 1.97 -25.53 0.26
C LEU A 201 0.92 -26.64 0.51
N PRO A 202 -0.23 -26.62 -0.17
CA PRO A 202 -1.25 -27.65 -0.04
C PRO A 202 -0.71 -29.04 -0.38
N ALA A 203 -1.11 -30.04 0.40
CA ALA A 203 -0.78 -31.45 0.15
C ALA A 203 -2.00 -32.22 -0.40
N PRO A 204 -1.79 -33.24 -1.27
CA PRO A 204 -0.53 -33.62 -1.88
C PRO A 204 -0.14 -32.68 -3.03
N ALA A 205 1.14 -32.29 -3.10
CA ALA A 205 1.68 -31.60 -4.27
C ALA A 205 1.81 -32.60 -5.44
N PRO A 206 1.40 -32.25 -6.67
CA PRO A 206 1.66 -33.07 -7.85
C PRO A 206 3.17 -33.33 -8.04
N SER A 207 3.53 -34.47 -8.64
CA SER A 207 4.94 -34.82 -8.94
C SER A 207 5.63 -33.78 -9.82
N ASP A 208 4.87 -33.11 -10.69
CA ASP A 208 5.36 -32.12 -11.64
C ASP A 208 5.16 -30.67 -11.14
N PHE A 209 5.10 -30.47 -9.83
CA PHE A 209 4.97 -29.13 -9.25
C PHE A 209 6.32 -28.40 -9.23
N TYR A 210 6.49 -27.43 -10.13
CA TYR A 210 7.73 -26.63 -10.26
C TYR A 210 7.72 -25.31 -9.47
N GLY A 211 6.81 -25.14 -8.50
CA GLY A 211 6.82 -23.95 -7.62
C GLY A 211 6.00 -22.75 -8.13
N ALA A 212 5.09 -22.93 -9.09
CA ALA A 212 4.14 -21.88 -9.45
C ALA A 212 3.10 -21.71 -8.34
N VAL A 213 3.16 -20.58 -7.62
CA VAL A 213 2.27 -20.28 -6.49
C VAL A 213 1.46 -19.01 -6.77
N GLY A 214 0.14 -19.13 -6.73
CA GLY A 214 -0.79 -18.03 -7.01
C GLY A 214 -2.13 -18.56 -7.54
N SER A 215 -3.00 -17.64 -7.93
CA SER A 215 -4.24 -17.96 -8.64
C SER A 215 -4.02 -17.87 -10.15
N PHE A 216 -4.19 -18.98 -10.84
CA PHE A 216 -4.02 -19.10 -12.28
C PHE A 216 -5.34 -19.51 -12.93
N ASP A 217 -5.78 -18.76 -13.93
CA ASP A 217 -6.86 -19.14 -14.82
C ASP A 217 -6.25 -19.58 -16.16
N ILE A 218 -6.44 -20.83 -16.54
CA ILE A 218 -5.98 -21.39 -17.81
C ILE A 218 -7.21 -21.77 -18.62
N SER A 219 -7.37 -21.14 -19.78
CA SER A 219 -8.40 -21.48 -20.76
C SER A 219 -7.75 -22.09 -22.01
N SER A 220 -8.25 -23.24 -22.46
CA SER A 220 -7.89 -23.84 -23.74
C SER A 220 -9.18 -24.10 -24.50
N SER A 221 -9.20 -23.79 -25.80
CA SER A 221 -10.30 -24.07 -26.71
C SER A 221 -9.76 -24.75 -27.95
N LEU A 222 -10.50 -25.72 -28.48
CA LEU A 222 -10.23 -26.34 -29.78
C LEU A 222 -11.22 -25.81 -30.80
N SER A 223 -10.76 -25.55 -32.03
CA SER A 223 -11.59 -25.05 -33.12
C SER A 223 -12.68 -26.04 -33.56
N SER A 224 -12.46 -27.36 -33.44
CA SER A 224 -13.45 -28.40 -33.71
C SER A 224 -13.09 -29.75 -33.07
N THR A 225 -14.07 -30.60 -32.74
CA THR A 225 -13.86 -32.00 -32.32
C THR A 225 -13.94 -33.01 -33.46
N GLU A 226 -14.38 -32.58 -34.64
CA GLU A 226 -14.39 -33.37 -35.88
C GLU A 226 -13.59 -32.61 -36.95
N ILE A 227 -12.69 -33.32 -37.64
CA ILE A 227 -11.80 -32.76 -38.65
C ILE A 227 -11.83 -33.66 -39.89
N GLU A 228 -11.95 -33.04 -41.07
CA GLU A 228 -11.79 -33.72 -42.35
C GLU A 228 -10.29 -33.95 -42.65
N VAL A 229 -10.00 -34.94 -43.49
CA VAL A 229 -8.61 -35.24 -43.87
C VAL A 229 -8.01 -34.03 -44.61
N ASN A 230 -6.91 -33.49 -44.08
CA ASN A 230 -6.18 -32.28 -44.49
C ASN A 230 -6.64 -30.94 -43.86
N ASP A 231 -7.50 -30.95 -42.84
CA ASP A 231 -7.86 -29.71 -42.14
C ASP A 231 -6.98 -29.44 -40.91
N ALA A 232 -6.74 -28.16 -40.61
CA ALA A 232 -5.86 -27.74 -39.52
C ALA A 232 -6.66 -27.54 -38.22
N LEU A 233 -6.22 -28.21 -37.14
CA LEU A 233 -6.77 -28.05 -35.80
C LEU A 233 -5.96 -26.99 -35.04
N THR A 234 -6.64 -26.04 -34.41
CA THR A 234 -6.04 -25.02 -33.53
C THR A 234 -6.81 -24.91 -32.24
#